data_AF-A0A3B4WMX0-F1
#
_entry.id   AF-A0A3B4WMX0-F1
#
_cell.length_a   1.000
_cell.length_b   1.000
_cell.length_c   1.000
_cell.angle_alpha   90.00
_cell.angle_beta   90.00
_cell.angle_gamma   90.00
#
_symmetry.space_group_name_H-M   'P 1'
#
loop_
_entity.id
_entity.type
_entity.pdbx_description
1 polymer ?
#
loop_
_entity_poly.entity_id
_entity_poly.type
_entity_poly.pdbx_seq_one_letter_code
_entity_poly.pdbx_strand_id
1 'polypeptide(L)' 'MELHILEHSLKVANIEKEGIQICTHRLIKLAFVASKTRCKFFSLTETPEDYTIMITLIV' A
#
# COMPACT_ATOMS: atom_id res chain seq x y z
N MET A 1 21.16 -4.23 20.95
CA MET A 1 19.98 -4.20 20.06
C MET A 1 19.62 -2.74 19.87
N GLU A 2 19.67 -2.23 18.65
CA GLU A 2 19.36 -0.83 18.34
C GLU A 2 17.97 -0.75 17.71
N LEU A 3 17.17 0.23 18.15
CA LEU A 3 15.84 0.50 17.62
C LEU A 3 15.92 1.74 16.74
N HIS A 4 15.47 1.64 15.50
CA HIS A 4 15.31 2.78 14.59
C HIS A 4 13.84 3.01 14.31
N ILE A 5 13.36 4.21 14.64
CA ILE A 5 12.03 4.67 14.25
C ILE A 5 12.15 5.33 12.88
N LEU A 6 11.38 4.85 11.90
CA LEU A 6 11.36 5.43 10.57
C LEU A 6 10.44 6.65 10.55
N GLU A 7 10.90 7.78 9.99
CA GLU A 7 10.10 8.98 9.78
C GLU A 7 9.14 8.82 8.58
N HIS A 8 8.25 7.84 8.67
CA HIS A 8 7.29 7.51 7.63
C HIS A 8 5.86 7.56 8.19
N SER A 9 5.02 8.40 7.60
CA SER A 9 3.57 8.40 7.87
C SER A 9 2.90 7.31 7.05
N LEU A 10 2.63 6.17 7.70
CA LEU A 10 1.93 5.04 7.10
C LEU A 10 0.42 5.18 7.26
N LYS A 11 -0.31 4.89 6.20
CA LYS A 11 -1.75 4.60 6.24
C LYS A 11 -1.96 3.11 6.03
N VAL A 12 -2.89 2.57 6.81
CA VAL A 12 -3.37 1.19 6.71
C VAL A 12 -4.84 1.25 6.29
N ALA A 13 -5.22 0.44 5.31
CA ALA A 13 -6.60 0.28 4.88
C ALA A 13 -6.83 -1.16 4.44
N ASN A 14 -8.11 -1.57 4.42
CA ASN A 14 -8.53 -2.85 3.86
C ASN A 14 -9.37 -2.62 2.60
N ILE A 15 -9.27 -3.54 1.67
CA ILE A 15 -10.04 -3.57 0.43
C ILE A 15 -10.78 -4.91 0.41
N GLU A 16 -12.12 -4.86 0.41
CA GLU A 16 -12.96 -6.05 0.22
C GLU A 16 -12.62 -6.75 -1.09
N LYS A 17 -12.80 -8.08 -1.13
CA LYS A 17 -12.45 -8.90 -2.31
C LYS A 17 -13.12 -8.40 -3.58
N GLU A 18 -14.39 -8.04 -3.49
CA GLU A 18 -15.21 -7.53 -4.59
C GLU A 18 -14.76 -6.13 -5.03
N GLY A 19 -14.24 -5.34 -4.09
CA GLY A 19 -13.77 -3.97 -4.32
C GLY A 19 -12.39 -3.89 -4.99
N ILE A 20 -11.61 -4.98 -5.04
CA ILE A 20 -10.24 -4.95 -5.55
C ILE A 20 -10.16 -4.48 -7.00
N GLN A 21 -11.16 -4.84 -7.81
CA GLN A 21 -11.21 -4.50 -9.24
C GLN A 21 -11.22 -2.98 -9.48
N ILE A 22 -11.87 -2.23 -8.59
CA ILE A 22 -11.96 -0.76 -8.65
C ILE A 22 -10.57 -0.13 -8.41
N CYS A 23 -9.73 -0.81 -7.63
CA CYS A 23 -8.41 -0.35 -7.24
C CYS A 23 -7.28 -0.92 -8.11
N THR A 24 -7.52 -1.91 -8.96
CA THR A 24 -6.50 -2.66 -9.72
C THR A 24 -5.51 -1.77 -10.45
N HIS A 25 -5.97 -0.78 -11.21
CA HIS A 25 -5.06 0.13 -11.93
C HIS A 25 -4.14 0.92 -10.99
N ARG A 26 -4.64 1.35 -9.82
CA ARG A 26 -3.83 2.06 -8.82
C ARG A 26 -2.82 1.12 -8.15
N LEU A 27 -3.24 -0.10 -7.82
CA LEU A 27 -2.38 -1.11 -7.22
C LEU A 27 -1.25 -1.52 -8.16
N ILE A 28 -1.54 -1.74 -9.44
CA ILE A 28 -0.53 -2.01 -10.47
C ILE A 28 0.46 -0.85 -10.57
N LYS A 29 -0.03 0.40 -10.56
CA LYS A 29 0.85 1.58 -10.60
C LYS A 29 1.77 1.65 -9.37
N LEU A 30 1.25 1.37 -8.18
CA LEU A 30 2.04 1.35 -6.95
C LEU A 30 3.08 0.21 -6.95
N ALA A 31 2.71 -0.97 -7.44
CA ALA A 31 3.57 -2.15 -7.44
C ALA A 31 4.67 -2.12 -8.53
N PHE A 32 4.34 -1.63 -9.73
CA PHE A 32 5.19 -1.84 -10.92
C PHE A 32 5.67 -0.55 -11.58
N VAL A 33 5.12 0.61 -11.21
CA VAL A 33 5.42 1.88 -11.90
C VAL A 33 5.87 2.93 -10.89
N ALA A 34 6.96 2.62 -10.18
CA ALA A 34 7.55 3.48 -9.15
C ALA A 34 7.80 4.92 -9.64
N SER A 35 8.21 5.11 -10.90
CA SER A 35 8.43 6.43 -11.50
C SER A 35 7.16 7.30 -11.66
N LYS A 36 5.97 6.72 -11.47
CA LYS A 36 4.67 7.40 -11.58
C LYS A 36 3.98 7.55 -10.23
N THR A 37 4.66 7.27 -9.13
CA THR A 37 4.17 7.47 -7.77
C THR A 37 5.25 8.13 -6.92
N ARG A 38 4.83 8.93 -5.94
CA ARG A 38 5.77 9.42 -4.92
C ARG A 38 5.96 8.40 -3.78
N CYS A 39 5.09 7.38 -3.70
CA CYS A 39 5.03 6.42 -2.60
C CYS A 39 6.39 5.74 -2.34
N LYS A 40 6.89 5.82 -1.09
CA LYS A 40 8.19 5.27 -0.68
C LYS A 40 8.05 3.90 -0.01
N PHE A 41 6.88 3.60 0.54
CA PHE A 41 6.55 2.30 1.13
C PHE A 41 5.19 1.85 0.61
N PHE A 42 5.13 0.66 0.04
CA PHE A 42 3.90 0.01 -0.40
C PHE A 42 3.95 -1.46 0.02
N SER A 43 2.92 -1.92 0.71
CA SER A 43 2.66 -3.33 0.98
C SER A 43 1.21 -3.65 0.64
N LEU A 44 1.01 -4.80 0.00
CA LEU A 44 -0.30 -5.38 -0.25
C LEU A 44 -0.24 -6.83 0.22
N THR A 45 -1.16 -7.22 1.09
CA THR A 45 -1.26 -8.57 1.62
C THR A 45 -2.66 -9.08 1.39
N GLU A 46 -2.76 -10.20 0.68
CA GLU A 46 -4.02 -10.91 0.51
C GLU A 46 -4.29 -11.77 1.75
N THR A 47 -5.52 -11.69 2.27
CA THR A 47 -6.04 -12.56 3.33
C THR A 47 -7.20 -13.40 2.76
N PRO A 48 -7.74 -14.40 3.47
CA PRO A 48 -8.97 -15.06 3.06
C PRO A 48 -10.15 -14.09 2.91
N GLU A 49 -10.23 -13.07 3.75
CA GLU A 49 -11.36 -12.15 3.87
C GLU A 49 -11.25 -10.92 2.97
N ASP A 50 -10.03 -10.41 2.75
CA ASP A 50 -9.79 -9.11 2.12
C ASP A 50 -8.37 -8.95 1.53
N TYR A 51 -8.02 -7.70 1.23
CA TYR A 51 -6.65 -7.26 0.99
C TYR A 51 -6.30 -6.13 1.95
N THR A 52 -5.26 -6.32 2.76
CA THR A 52 -4.67 -5.26 3.58
C THR A 52 -3.65 -4.47 2.75
N ILE A 53 -3.77 -3.14 2.73
CA ILE A 53 -2.81 -2.24 2.07
C ILE A 53 -2.16 -1.32 3.11
N MET A 54 -0.84 -1.19 3.02
CA MET A 54 -0.07 -0.19 3.75
C MET A 54 0.68 0.72 2.77
N ILE A 55 0.49 2.03 2.89
CA ILE A 55 1.16 3.01 2.03
C ILE A 55 1.71 4.18 2.83
N THR A 56 2.84 4.73 2.41
CA THR A 56 3.25 6.08 2.84
C THR A 56 2.38 7.14 2.18
N LEU A 57 1.79 8.02 2.98
CA LEU A 57 1.28 9.29 2.45
C LEU A 57 2.45 10.20 2.10
N ILE A 58 2.36 10.85 0.95
CA ILE A 58 3.10 12.08 0.70
C ILE A 58 2.06 13.15 0.50
N VAL A 59 1.88 13.95 1.56
CA VAL A 59 1.19 15.23 1.50
C VAL A 59 1.89 16.08 0.44
#